data_AF-A0A9E0P0R7-F1
#
_entry.id   AF-A0A9E0P0R7-F1
#
_cell.length_a   1.000
_cell.length_b   1.000
_cell.length_c   1.000
_cell.angle_alpha   90.00
_cell.angle_beta   90.00
_cell.angle_gamma   90.00
#
_symmetry.space_group_name_H-M   'P 1'
#
loop_
_entity.id
_entity.type
_entity.pdbx_description
1 polymer ?
#
loop_
_entity_poly.entity_id
_entity_poly.type
_entity_poly.pdbx_seq_one_letter_code
_entity_poly.pdbx_strand_id
1 'polypeptide(L)' 'MGKKKNTFENNMEQLELIIKELEQGNVSLEDMVKKYGEGMMLAKNCIEKLEIAEQEIDIILKEDKTGLVQNKLNFSEE' A
#
# COMPACT_ATOMS: atom_id res chain seq x y z
N MET A 1 2.70 -7.62 -24.22
CA MET A 1 3.05 -7.76 -22.79
C MET A 1 3.04 -6.37 -22.18
N GLY A 2 1.91 -5.97 -21.58
CA GLY A 2 1.73 -4.62 -21.04
C GLY A 2 2.63 -4.39 -19.84
N LYS A 3 3.34 -3.26 -19.80
CA LYS A 3 4.16 -2.81 -18.67
C LYS A 3 3.36 -3.02 -17.38
N LYS A 4 3.83 -3.88 -16.46
CA LYS A 4 3.31 -3.99 -15.10
C LYS A 4 3.43 -2.60 -14.47
N LYS A 5 2.34 -1.84 -14.54
CA LYS A 5 2.28 -0.49 -13.98
C LYS A 5 2.31 -0.66 -12.48
N ASN A 6 3.06 0.22 -11.81
CA ASN A 6 3.01 0.47 -10.37
C ASN A 6 1.56 0.90 -10.01
N THR A 7 0.60 -0.03 -10.00
CA THR A 7 -0.78 0.20 -9.58
C THR A 7 -0.93 -0.23 -8.13
N PHE A 8 -1.98 0.25 -7.46
CA PHE A 8 -2.23 -0.13 -6.07
C PHE A 8 -2.46 -1.65 -5.98
N GLU A 9 -3.28 -2.18 -6.88
CA GLU A 9 -3.69 -3.58 -6.93
C GLU A 9 -2.48 -4.50 -7.15
N ASN A 10 -1.59 -4.13 -8.07
CA ASN A 10 -0.37 -4.91 -8.32
C ASN A 10 0.57 -4.88 -7.11
N ASN A 11 0.72 -3.73 -6.45
CA ASN A 11 1.56 -3.63 -5.27
C ASN A 11 1.00 -4.44 -4.09
N MET A 12 -0.32 -4.44 -3.92
CA MET A 12 -1.00 -5.28 -2.93
C MET A 12 -0.86 -6.77 -3.23
N GLU A 13 -1.04 -7.20 -4.48
CA GLU A 13 -0.84 -8.60 -4.87
C GLU A 13 0.59 -9.07 -4.59
N GLN A 14 1.60 -8.24 -4.91
CA GLN A 14 2.99 -8.58 -4.59
C GLN A 14 3.26 -8.63 -3.08
N LEU A 15 2.65 -7.72 -2.30
CA LEU A 15 2.79 -7.72 -0.85
C LEU A 15 2.18 -8.98 -0.22
N GLU A 16 1.00 -9.41 -0.67
CA GLU A 16 0.36 -10.65 -0.22
C GLU A 16 1.22 -11.88 -0.53
N LEU A 17 1.83 -11.93 -1.71
CA LEU A 17 2.76 -13.00 -2.08
C LEU A 17 3.97 -13.05 -1.16
N ILE A 18 4.58 -11.89 -0.86
CA ILE A 18 5.71 -11.79 0.06
C ILE A 18 5.31 -12.29 1.46
N ILE A 19 4.16 -11.84 1.99
CA ILE A 19 3.66 -12.29 3.30
C ILE A 19 3.49 -13.81 3.30
N LYS A 20 2.84 -14.36 2.28
CA LYS A 20 2.62 -15.80 2.14
C LYS A 20 3.93 -16.59 2.07
N GLU A 21 4.96 -16.06 1.42
CA GLU A 21 6.27 -16.70 1.36
C GLU A 21 7.00 -16.64 2.71
N LEU A 22 6.88 -15.52 3.44
CA LEU A 22 7.45 -15.37 4.78
C LEU A 22 6.76 -16.31 5.79
N GLU A 23 5.43 -16.43 5.73
CA GLU A 23 4.63 -17.31 6.59
C GLU A 23 4.91 -18.81 6.38
N GLN A 24 5.30 -19.20 5.17
CA GLN A 24 5.67 -20.59 4.88
C GLN A 24 6.93 -21.05 5.63
N GLY A 25 7.76 -20.12 6.12
CA GLY A 25 8.91 -20.42 6.98
C GLY A 25 10.06 -21.20 6.30
N ASN A 26 9.95 -21.51 5.01
CA ASN A 26 10.96 -22.27 4.26
C ASN A 26 11.90 -21.35 3.45
N VAL A 27 12.13 -20.13 3.97
CA VAL A 27 12.97 -19.11 3.33
C VAL A 27 14.26 -18.97 4.13
N SER A 28 15.39 -18.79 3.43
CA SER A 28 16.66 -18.53 4.10
C SER A 28 16.62 -17.19 4.85
N LEU A 29 17.49 -17.01 5.86
CA LEU A 29 17.57 -15.75 6.60
C LEU A 29 17.89 -14.56 5.68
N GLU A 30 18.81 -14.72 4.72
CA GLU A 30 19.14 -13.67 3.76
C GLU A 30 17.94 -13.28 2.88
N ASP A 31 17.18 -14.28 2.41
CA ASP A 31 16.01 -14.04 1.59
C ASP A 31 14.85 -13.47 2.41
N MET A 32 14.73 -13.83 3.69
CA MET A 32 13.76 -13.26 4.62
C MET A 32 14.00 -11.76 4.79
N VAL A 33 15.25 -11.33 4.96
CA VAL A 33 15.61 -9.91 5.06
C VAL A 33 15.30 -9.16 3.76
N LYS A 34 15.61 -9.76 2.60
CA LYS A 34 15.28 -9.16 1.29
C LYS A 34 13.77 -8.99 1.10
N LYS A 35 13.00 -10.05 1.33
CA LYS A 35 11.54 -10.05 1.20
C LYS A 35 10.88 -9.07 2.16
N TYR A 36 11.38 -8.97 3.39
CA TYR A 36 10.93 -7.95 4.32
C TYR A 36 11.13 -6.53 3.77
N GLY A 37 12.32 -6.23 3.24
CA GLY A 37 12.63 -4.94 2.63
C GLY A 37 11.74 -4.62 1.41
N GLU A 38 11.52 -5.61 0.55
CA GLU A 38 10.59 -5.48 -0.59
C GLU A 38 9.14 -5.25 -0.11
N GLY A 39 8.69 -6.00 0.89
CA GLY A 39 7.37 -5.83 1.49
C GLY A 39 7.16 -4.43 2.07
N MET A 40 8.15 -3.90 2.79
CA MET A 40 8.11 -2.53 3.31
C MET A 40 8.03 -1.47 2.20
N MET A 41 8.78 -1.64 1.13
CA MET A 41 8.72 -0.74 -0.02
C MET A 41 7.36 -0.79 -0.72
N LEU A 42 6.80 -1.98 -0.91
CA LEU A 42 5.46 -2.15 -1.51
C LEU A 42 4.37 -1.54 -0.63
N ALA A 43 4.41 -1.78 0.68
CA ALA A 43 3.48 -1.21 1.64
C ALA A 43 3.53 0.32 1.62
N LYS A 44 4.73 0.92 1.62
CA LYS A 44 4.91 2.36 1.48
C LYS A 44 4.27 2.90 0.19
N ASN A 45 4.51 2.25 -0.93
CA ASN A 45 3.92 2.67 -2.21
C ASN A 45 2.38 2.56 -2.22
N CYS A 46 1.80 1.59 -1.51
CA CYS A 46 0.36 1.48 -1.34
C CYS A 46 -0.20 2.64 -0.52
N ILE A 47 0.46 2.97 0.61
CA ILE A 47 0.07 4.10 1.46
C ILE A 47 0.12 5.41 0.68
N GLU A 48 1.22 5.70 -0.02
CA GLU A 48 1.36 6.93 -0.84
C GLU A 48 0.23 7.05 -1.88
N LYS A 49 -0.17 5.93 -2.51
CA LYS A 49 -1.29 5.93 -3.46
C LYS A 49 -2.63 6.22 -2.79
N LEU A 50 -2.86 5.67 -1.60
CA LEU A 50 -4.08 5.94 -0.83
C LEU A 50 -4.13 7.41 -0.39
N GLU A 51 -3.01 7.98 0.04
CA GLU A 51 -2.91 9.40 0.41
C GLU A 51 -3.25 10.33 -0.77
N ILE A 52 -2.75 10.01 -1.97
CA ILE A 52 -3.08 10.77 -3.19
C ILE A 52 -4.58 10.67 -3.50
N ALA A 53 -5.15 9.46 -3.44
CA ALA A 53 -6.57 9.26 -3.69
C ALA A 53 -7.45 9.98 -2.65
N GLU A 54 -7.04 9.98 -1.38
CA GLU A 54 -7.70 10.72 -0.31
C GLU A 54 -7.71 12.22 -0.63
N GLN A 55 -6.56 12.80 -0.99
CA GLN A 55 -6.44 14.22 -1.37
C GLN A 55 -7.33 14.60 -2.55
N GLU A 56 -7.43 13.74 -3.57
CA GLU A 56 -8.31 13.97 -4.72
C GLU A 56 -9.78 14.00 -4.30
N ILE A 57 -10.21 13.04 -3.48
CA ILE A 57 -11.58 13.03 -2.92
C ILE A 57 -11.82 14.29 -2.08
N ASP A 58 -10.83 14.71 -1.30
CA ASP A 58 -10.91 15.85 -0.40
C ASP A 58 -11.12 17.17 -1.16
N ILE A 59 -10.51 17.31 -2.35
CA ILE A 59 -10.73 18.44 -3.26
C ILE A 59 -12.18 18.42 -3.77
N ILE A 60 -12.66 17.27 -4.26
CA ILE A 60 -14.02 17.12 -4.80
C ILE A 60 -15.07 17.47 -3.73
N LEU A 61 -14.91 16.98 -2.50
CA LEU A 61 -15.86 17.24 -1.41
C LEU A 61 -15.88 18.73 -0.97
N LYS A 62 -14.72 19.41 -0.99
CA LYS A 62 -14.64 20.85 -0.71
C LYS A 62 -15.32 21.67 -1.80
N GLU A 63 -15.22 21.25 -3.05
CA GLU A 63 -15.92 21.88 -4.17
C GLU A 63 -17.44 21.67 -4.10
N ASP A 64 -17.89 20.47 -3.70
CA ASP A 64 -19.32 20.12 -3.61
C ASP A 64 -20.00 20.64 -2.31
N LYS A 65 -19.27 21.25 -1.36
CA LYS A 65 -19.78 21.75 -0.06
C LYS A 65 -20.58 20.72 0.76
N THR A 66 -20.31 19.42 0.60
CA THR A 66 -21.17 18.34 1.14
C THR A 66 -21.05 18.10 2.65
N GLY A 67 -20.17 18.80 3.37
CA GLY A 67 -20.10 18.74 4.84
C GLY A 67 -19.72 17.35 5.40
N LEU A 68 -19.26 16.43 4.56
CA LEU A 68 -18.78 15.13 4.99
C LEU A 68 -17.43 15.29 5.71
N VAL A 69 -17.35 14.81 6.94
CA VAL A 69 -16.14 14.81 7.75
C VAL A 69 -15.27 13.63 7.32
N GLN A 70 -14.07 13.90 6.78
CA GLN A 70 -13.08 12.86 6.57
C GLN A 70 -12.38 12.53 7.89
N ASN A 71 -12.49 11.28 8.35
CA ASN A 71 -11.54 10.73 9.32
C ASN A 71 -10.30 10.30 8.54
N LYS A 72 -9.19 11.01 8.73
CA LYS A 72 -7.89 10.61 8.17
C LYS A 72 -7.57 9.17 8.52
N LEU A 73 -7.10 8.41 7.53
CA LEU A 73 -6.51 7.10 7.76
C LEU A 73 -5.19 7.28 8.55
N ASN A 74 -5.27 7.20 9.87
CA ASN A 74 -4.09 7.20 10.73
C ASN A 74 -3.49 5.78 10.75
N PHE A 75 -2.48 5.54 9.91
CA PHE A 75 -1.64 4.33 9.98
C PHE A 75 -0.54 4.42 11.06
N SER A 76 -0.74 5.23 12.11
CA SER A 76 0.22 5.29 13.21
C SER A 76 0.33 3.92 13.86
N GLU A 77 1.52 3.32 13.73
CA GLU A 77 1.94 2.07 14.37
C GLU A 77 1.53 2.09 15.86
N GLU A 78 0.62 1.20 16.26
CA GLU A 78 0.52 0.68 17.63
C GLU A 78 1.41 -0.55 17.77
#